data_AF-A0A953L2G7-F1
#
_entry.id   AF-A0A953L2G7-F1
#
_cell.length_a   1.000
_cell.length_b   1.000
_cell.length_c   1.000
_cell.angle_alpha   90.00
_cell.angle_beta   90.00
_cell.angle_gamma   90.00
#
_symmetry.space_group_name_H-M   'P 1'
#
loop_
_entity.id
_entity.type
_entity.pdbx_description
1 polymer ?
#
loop_
_entity_poly.entity_id
_entity_poly.type
_entity_poly.pdbx_seq_one_letter_code
_entity_poly.pdbx_strand_id
1 'polypeptide(L)'
;MENDLERYAIAIIVVFGALAVGGLMAAGIAAGDRSTFLYALGAATAAWVAGYAMVFGLPRLLAVLILVAVVMAIASTVAFIT
;
A
#
# COMPACT_ATOMS: atom_id res chain seq x y z
N MET A 1 -9.69 -16.96 20.60
CA MET A 1 -10.80 -16.66 19.68
C MET A 1 -10.73 -15.23 19.16
N GLU A 2 -10.86 -14.19 19.99
CA GLU A 2 -10.77 -12.78 19.53
C GLU A 2 -9.39 -12.44 18.94
N ASN A 3 -8.31 -12.81 19.64
CA ASN A 3 -6.93 -12.63 19.16
C ASN A 3 -6.63 -13.38 17.86
N ASP A 4 -7.23 -14.56 17.66
CA ASP A 4 -7.02 -15.34 16.45
C ASP A 4 -7.70 -14.65 15.26
N LEU A 5 -8.95 -14.20 15.45
CA LEU A 5 -9.71 -13.49 14.44
C LEU A 5 -9.02 -12.18 14.02
N GLU A 6 -8.53 -11.40 14.99
CA GLU A 6 -7.78 -10.17 14.73
C GLU A 6 -6.48 -10.46 13.97
N ARG A 7 -5.75 -11.49 14.36
CA ARG A 7 -4.53 -11.92 13.66
C ARG A 7 -4.81 -12.36 12.22
N TYR A 8 -5.90 -13.10 11.99
CA TYR A 8 -6.35 -13.47 10.64
C TYR A 8 -6.75 -12.25 9.82
N ALA A 9 -7.47 -11.30 10.41
CA ALA A 9 -7.86 -10.06 9.74
C ALA A 9 -6.63 -9.25 9.30
N ILE A 10 -5.63 -9.09 10.18
CA ILE A 10 -4.38 -8.41 9.85
C ILE A 10 -3.66 -9.12 8.71
N ALA A 11 -3.57 -10.45 8.74
CA ALA A 11 -2.95 -11.23 7.68
C ALA A 11 -3.66 -11.02 6.33
N ILE A 12 -5.00 -11.03 6.32
CA ILE A 12 -5.81 -10.76 5.11
C ILE A 12 -5.52 -9.36 4.58
N ILE A 13 -5.55 -8.33 5.45
CA ILE A 13 -5.30 -6.94 5.05
C ILE A 13 -3.91 -6.80 4.39
N VAL A 14 -2.88 -7.40 4.99
CA VAL A 14 -1.51 -7.34 4.47
C VAL A 14 -1.40 -8.05 3.13
N VAL A 15 -1.96 -9.26 3.00
CA VAL A 15 -1.89 -10.06 1.76
C VAL A 15 -2.61 -9.36 0.62
N PHE A 16 -3.86 -8.94 0.82
CA PHE A 16 -4.62 -8.25 -0.23
C PHE A 16 -4.04 -6.87 -0.56
N GLY A 17 -3.53 -6.14 0.43
CA GLY A 17 -2.82 -4.89 0.20
C GLY A 17 -1.57 -5.07 -0.67
N ALA A 18 -0.74 -6.06 -0.35
CA ALA A 18 0.45 -6.39 -1.14
C ALA A 18 0.09 -6.84 -2.57
N LEU A 19 -0.97 -7.66 -2.72
CA LEU A 19 -1.46 -8.10 -4.03
C LEU A 19 -1.98 -6.93 -4.88
N ALA A 20 -2.72 -6.00 -4.30
CA ALA A 20 -3.25 -4.84 -5.02
C ALA A 20 -2.11 -3.94 -5.54
N VAL A 21 -1.17 -3.59 -4.67
CA VAL A 21 -0.05 -2.72 -5.05
C VAL A 21 0.92 -3.43 -6.01
N GLY A 22 1.21 -4.72 -5.78
CA GLY A 22 2.02 -5.52 -6.69
C GLY A 22 1.36 -5.70 -8.06
N GLY A 23 0.03 -5.88 -8.09
CA GLY A 23 -0.75 -5.92 -9.33
C GLY A 23 -0.68 -4.61 -10.12
N LEU A 24 -0.77 -3.46 -9.45
CA LEU A 24 -0.60 -2.14 -10.08
C LEU A 24 0.83 -1.95 -10.65
N MET A 25 1.86 -2.39 -9.93
CA MET A 25 3.23 -2.37 -10.47
C MET A 25 3.37 -3.24 -11.71
N ALA A 26 2.82 -4.46 -11.68
CA ALA A 26 2.84 -5.37 -12.83
C ALA A 26 2.07 -4.79 -14.02
N ALA A 27 0.92 -4.16 -13.78
CA ALA A 27 0.12 -3.49 -14.80
C ALA A 27 0.89 -2.31 -15.44
N GLY A 28 1.54 -1.48 -14.63
CA GLY A 28 2.38 -0.38 -15.12
C GLY A 28 3.55 -0.87 -15.99
N ILE A 29 4.22 -1.95 -15.58
CA ILE A 29 5.29 -2.57 -16.38
C ILE A 29 4.74 -3.11 -17.70
N ALA A 30 3.61 -3.83 -17.66
CA ALA A 30 3.00 -4.43 -18.84
C ALA A 30 2.50 -3.39 -19.86
N ALA A 31 1.99 -2.26 -19.39
CA ALA A 31 1.54 -1.15 -20.22
C ALA A 31 2.67 -0.19 -20.65
N GLY A 32 3.88 -0.34 -20.11
CA GLY A 32 4.98 0.60 -20.32
C GLY A 32 4.75 1.97 -19.65
N ASP A 33 3.76 2.08 -18.77
CA ASP A 33 3.45 3.31 -18.05
C ASP A 33 4.26 3.41 -16.75
N ARG A 34 5.26 4.28 -16.81
CA ARG A 34 6.15 4.60 -15.69
C ARG A 34 5.42 5.27 -14.55
N SER A 35 4.41 6.09 -14.83
CA SER A 35 3.72 6.87 -13.81
C SER A 35 2.89 5.96 -12.91
N THR A 36 2.09 5.05 -13.47
CA THR A 36 1.43 3.96 -12.75
C THR A 36 2.41 3.19 -11.87
N PHE A 37 3.54 2.74 -12.43
CA PHE A 37 4.54 2.00 -11.65
C PHE A 37 5.11 2.81 -10.48
N LEU A 38 5.49 4.07 -10.71
CA LEU A 38 6.12 4.92 -9.69
C LEU A 38 5.16 5.28 -8.56
N TYR A 39 3.88 5.51 -8.87
CA TYR A 39 2.86 5.74 -7.85
C TYR A 39 2.59 4.48 -7.03
N ALA A 40 2.49 3.31 -7.67
CA ALA A 40 2.37 2.03 -6.96
C ALA A 40 3.60 1.77 -6.07
N LEU A 41 4.81 2.05 -6.55
CA LEU A 41 6.04 1.94 -5.78
C LEU A 41 6.03 2.87 -4.56
N GLY A 42 5.64 4.13 -4.75
CA GLY A 42 5.49 5.08 -3.65
C GLY A 42 4.47 4.63 -2.60
N ALA A 43 3.35 4.03 -3.01
CA ALA A 43 2.38 3.44 -2.10
C ALA A 43 2.99 2.31 -1.26
N ALA A 44 3.72 1.39 -1.89
CA ALA A 44 4.42 0.30 -1.21
C ALA A 44 5.46 0.82 -0.22
N THR A 45 6.27 1.80 -0.61
CA THR A 45 7.30 2.39 0.26
C THR A 45 6.68 3.09 1.46
N ALA A 46 5.62 3.88 1.28
CA ALA A 46 4.92 4.54 2.38
C ALA A 46 4.34 3.52 3.38
N ALA A 47 3.73 2.44 2.89
CA ALA A 47 3.22 1.35 3.73
C ALA A 47 4.33 0.60 4.49
N TRP A 48 5.49 0.40 3.87
CA TRP A 48 6.65 -0.19 4.53
C TRP A 48 7.19 0.69 5.67
N VAL A 49 7.32 2.00 5.44
CA VAL A 49 7.72 2.96 6.49
C VAL A 49 6.68 3.02 7.61
N ALA A 50 5.40 2.89 7.28
CA ALA A 50 4.31 2.85 8.26
C ALA A 50 4.48 1.69 9.26
N GLY A 51 5.01 0.55 8.82
CA GLY A 51 5.35 -0.58 9.70
C GLY A 51 6.35 -0.21 10.79
N TYR A 52 7.38 0.56 10.47
CA TYR A 52 8.32 1.07 11.49
C TYR A 52 7.67 2.09 12.42
N ALA A 53 6.81 2.98 11.90
CA ALA A 53 6.09 3.94 12.72
C ALA A 53 5.19 3.25 13.77
N MET A 54 4.61 2.09 13.44
CA MET A 54 3.88 1.25 14.37
C MET A 54 4.80 0.70 15.47
N VAL A 55 5.99 0.20 15.14
CA VAL A 55 6.97 -0.32 16.11
C VAL A 55 7.42 0.77 17.10
N PHE A 56 7.62 2.00 16.62
CA PHE A 56 8.01 3.13 17.47
C PHE A 56 6.85 3.80 18.23
N GLY A 57 5.61 3.31 18.07
CA GLY A 57 4.45 3.85 18.76
C GLY A 57 4.12 5.30 18.35
N LEU A 58 4.30 5.65 17.07
CA LEU A 58 4.06 6.99 16.53
C LEU A 58 2.72 7.05 15.76
N PRO A 59 1.56 7.21 16.46
CA PRO A 59 0.23 7.05 15.84
C PRO A 59 -0.07 8.10 14.77
N ARG A 60 0.41 9.33 14.96
CA ARG A 60 0.21 10.40 13.96
C ARG A 60 0.96 10.11 12.67
N LEU A 61 2.20 9.65 12.78
CA LEU A 61 3.03 9.33 11.63
C LEU A 61 2.46 8.11 10.87
N LEU A 62 2.01 7.10 11.61
CA LEU A 62 1.31 5.94 11.05
C LEU A 62 0.10 6.38 10.21
N ALA A 63 -0.79 7.21 10.77
CA ALA A 63 -1.99 7.68 10.08
C ALA A 63 -1.66 8.46 8.81
N VAL A 64 -0.65 9.34 8.86
CA VAL A 64 -0.20 10.11 7.69
C VAL A 64 0.38 9.19 6.62
N LEU A 65 1.23 8.23 6.98
CA LEU A 65 1.85 7.31 6.03
C LEU A 65 0.84 6.39 5.36
N ILE A 66 -0.17 5.90 6.10
CA ILE A 66 -1.28 5.13 5.53
C ILE A 66 -2.07 5.98 4.54
N LEU A 67 -2.40 7.23 4.90
CA LEU A 67 -3.10 8.15 3.99
C LEU A 67 -2.30 8.39 2.71
N VAL A 68 -0.99 8.63 2.82
CA VAL A 68 -0.09 8.77 1.67
C VAL A 68 -0.09 7.51 0.82
N ALA A 69 0.00 6.33 1.43
CA ALA A 69 -0.02 5.06 0.70
C ALA A 69 -1.31 4.88 -0.11
N VAL A 70 -2.46 5.20 0.50
CA VAL A 70 -3.77 5.13 -0.16
C VAL A 70 -3.87 6.14 -1.31
N VAL A 71 -3.45 7.39 -1.11
CA VAL A 71 -3.46 8.42 -2.16
C VAL A 71 -2.59 8.01 -3.34
N MET A 72 -1.40 7.47 -3.08
CA MET A 72 -0.49 7.01 -4.14
C MET A 72 -1.05 5.80 -4.88
N ALA A 73 -1.72 4.87 -4.19
CA ALA A 73 -2.39 3.75 -4.85
C ALA A 73 -3.55 4.22 -5.76
N ILE A 74 -4.33 5.22 -5.30
CA ILE A 74 -5.38 5.84 -6.13
C ILE A 74 -4.76 6.56 -7.33
N ALA A 75 -3.70 7.34 -7.12
CA ALA A 75 -2.99 8.03 -8.19
C ALA A 75 -2.44 7.05 -9.23
N SER A 76 -1.93 5.89 -8.80
CA SER A 76 -1.51 4.81 -9.69
C SER A 76 -2.65 4.27 -10.54
N THR A 77 -3.82 4.04 -9.94
CA THR A 77 -5.00 3.56 -10.69
C THR A 77 -5.49 4.59 -11.69
N VAL A 78 -5.50 5.88 -11.31
CA VAL A 78 -5.88 6.97 -12.21
C VAL A 78 -4.89 7.08 -13.37
N ALA A 79 -3.59 7.06 -13.09
CA ALA A 79 -2.55 7.10 -14.11
C ALA A 79 -2.69 5.95 -15.14
N PHE A 80 -3.09 4.76 -14.68
CA PHE A 80 -3.22 3.61 -15.56
C PHE A 80 -4.37 3.71 -16.56
N ILE A 81 -5.44 4.44 -16.21
CA ILE A 81 -6.64 4.58 -17.05
C ILE A 81 -6.66 5.83 -17.91
N THR A 82 -5.72 6.75 -17.70
CA THR A 82 -5.59 8.03 -18.44
C THR A 82 -4.52 7.91 -19.52
#